data_AF-M3AN04-F1
#
_entry.id   AF-M3AN04-F1
#
_cell.length_a   1.000
_cell.length_b   1.000
_cell.length_c   1.000
_cell.angle_alpha   90.00
_cell.angle_beta   90.00
_cell.angle_gamma   90.00
#
_symmetry.space_group_name_H-M   'P 1'
#
loop_
_entity.id
_entity.type
_entity.pdbx_description
1 polymer ?
#
loop_
_entity_poly.entity_id
_entity_poly.type
_entity_poly.pdbx_seq_one_letter_code
_entity_poly.pdbx_strand_id
1 'polypeptide(L)'
;MTKSAPAKRKTPAREPSPESIASHHDNEPPDDTVAGARAEIPLPTQSDDTPSIPQALLLRLLHESFQDKNTKIDKHAIQVFQKYVEIFVRETLARCTLDKKEASERGEVAEIDAGWLELEDLEKAAPGLMLDF
;
A
#
# COMPACT_ATOMS: atom_id res chain seq x y z
N MET A 1 48.65 67.95 9.68
CA MET A 1 47.79 66.83 9.23
C MET A 1 48.66 65.80 8.53
N THR A 2 48.61 64.53 8.95
CA THR A 2 48.52 63.30 8.13
C THR A 2 48.74 62.08 9.05
N LYS A 3 47.68 61.29 9.25
CA LYS A 3 47.72 60.00 9.95
C LYS A 3 47.87 58.91 8.88
N SER A 4 48.87 58.03 9.00
CA SER A 4 49.04 56.86 8.13
C SER A 4 48.60 55.58 8.85
N ALA A 5 47.79 54.78 8.16
CA ALA A 5 47.04 53.62 8.66
C ALA A 5 47.76 52.27 8.38
N PRO A 6 47.42 51.18 9.09
CA PRO A 6 48.19 49.93 9.08
C PRO A 6 47.76 48.92 8.01
N ALA A 7 48.66 47.95 7.78
CA ALA A 7 48.68 46.92 6.74
C ALA A 7 47.45 45.98 6.69
N LYS A 8 46.97 45.71 5.47
CA LYS A 8 45.89 44.75 5.17
C LYS A 8 46.42 43.33 4.94
N ARG A 9 45.80 42.38 5.65
CA ARG A 9 45.95 40.92 5.58
C ARG A 9 45.48 40.38 4.22
N LYS A 10 46.25 39.49 3.58
CA LYS A 10 45.90 38.82 2.31
C LYS A 10 45.00 37.61 2.59
N THR A 11 43.81 37.57 1.99
CA THR A 11 42.92 36.40 1.86
C THR A 11 43.13 35.73 0.50
N PRO A 12 43.17 34.40 0.39
CA PRO A 12 43.30 33.71 -0.89
C PRO A 12 41.99 33.76 -1.70
N ALA A 13 42.14 33.96 -3.01
CA ALA A 13 41.07 34.08 -3.98
C ALA A 13 40.38 32.72 -4.24
N ARG A 14 39.05 32.74 -4.25
CA ARG A 14 38.17 31.62 -4.65
C ARG A 14 38.04 31.64 -6.17
N GLU A 15 38.37 30.53 -6.83
CA GLU A 15 38.20 30.38 -8.27
C GLU A 15 36.71 30.42 -8.67
N PRO A 16 36.36 31.05 -9.81
CA PRO A 16 34.99 31.14 -10.29
C PRO A 16 34.54 29.81 -10.89
N SER A 17 33.42 29.28 -10.39
CA SER A 17 32.74 28.11 -10.95
C SER A 17 32.31 28.37 -12.40
N PRO A 18 32.62 27.45 -13.34
CA PRO A 18 32.04 27.49 -14.66
C PRO A 18 30.69 26.76 -14.60
N GLU A 19 29.60 27.45 -14.94
CA GLU A 19 28.51 26.91 -15.76
C GLU A 19 27.38 27.95 -15.84
N SER A 20 27.30 28.56 -17.02
CA SER A 20 26.24 29.48 -17.40
C SER A 20 24.96 28.68 -17.65
N ILE A 21 23.92 28.94 -16.87
CA ILE A 21 22.59 28.37 -17.11
C ILE A 21 21.95 29.18 -18.24
N ALA A 22 22.10 28.69 -19.47
CA ALA A 22 21.32 29.16 -20.60
C ALA A 22 19.87 28.71 -20.41
N SER A 23 18.97 29.67 -20.18
CA SER A 23 17.53 29.44 -20.17
C SER A 23 17.04 29.29 -21.61
N HIS A 24 17.01 28.05 -22.11
CA HIS A 24 16.20 27.63 -23.24
C HIS A 24 15.02 26.82 -22.69
N HIS A 25 13.84 27.42 -22.67
CA HIS A 25 12.60 26.76 -22.30
C HIS A 25 11.92 26.27 -23.57
N ASP A 26 12.38 25.12 -24.07
CA ASP A 26 11.66 24.34 -25.07
C ASP A 26 10.80 23.34 -24.30
N ASN A 27 9.56 23.73 -24.00
CA ASN A 27 8.53 22.83 -23.47
C ASN A 27 7.92 22.08 -24.66
N GLU A 28 8.65 21.07 -25.14
CA GLU A 28 8.09 20.03 -26.00
C GLU A 28 7.76 18.82 -25.11
N PRO A 29 6.49 18.40 -25.01
CA PRO A 29 6.16 17.22 -24.24
C PRO A 29 6.77 15.99 -24.92
N PRO A 30 7.47 15.10 -24.19
CA PRO A 30 7.95 13.87 -24.78
C PRO A 30 6.73 13.03 -25.22
N ASP A 31 6.70 12.66 -26.50
CA ASP A 31 5.83 11.61 -27.04
C ASP A 31 6.32 10.25 -26.51
N ASP A 32 6.05 9.99 -25.22
CA ASP A 32 6.26 8.70 -24.60
C ASP A 32 5.10 7.76 -24.97
N THR A 33 5.07 7.36 -26.24
CA THR A 33 4.48 6.07 -26.65
C THR A 33 5.38 4.92 -26.19
N VAL A 34 5.74 4.92 -24.91
CA VAL A 34 6.20 3.71 -24.24
C VAL A 34 4.93 3.01 -23.78
N ALA A 35 4.47 2.06 -24.59
CA ALA A 35 3.50 1.05 -24.18
C ALA A 35 4.13 0.17 -23.09
N GLY A 36 4.43 0.76 -21.94
CA GLY A 36 4.69 0.07 -20.70
C GLY A 36 3.37 -0.58 -20.32
N ALA A 37 3.30 -1.89 -20.51
CA ALA A 37 2.21 -2.71 -20.04
C ALA A 37 1.95 -2.34 -18.57
N ARG A 38 0.89 -1.55 -18.33
CA ARG A 38 0.33 -1.39 -17.01
C ARG A 38 -0.09 -2.80 -16.65
N ALA A 39 0.70 -3.47 -15.82
CA ALA A 39 0.32 -4.77 -15.29
C ALA A 39 -1.07 -4.56 -14.70
N GLU A 40 -2.09 -5.06 -15.38
CA GLU A 40 -3.43 -5.08 -14.87
C GLU A 40 -3.32 -5.89 -13.60
N ILE A 41 -3.35 -5.21 -12.44
CA ILE A 41 -3.54 -5.88 -11.16
C ILE A 41 -4.82 -6.67 -11.36
N PRO A 42 -4.77 -8.02 -11.38
CA PRO A 42 -5.97 -8.80 -11.63
C PRO A 42 -6.98 -8.40 -10.55
N LEU A 43 -8.10 -7.82 -10.98
CA LEU A 43 -9.21 -7.59 -10.06
C LEU A 43 -9.58 -8.96 -9.49
N PRO A 44 -9.77 -9.09 -8.16
CA PRO A 44 -10.14 -10.35 -7.57
C PRO A 44 -11.39 -10.88 -8.26
N THR A 45 -11.24 -11.92 -9.07
CA THR A 45 -12.33 -12.52 -9.82
C THR A 45 -13.15 -13.34 -8.85
N GLN A 46 -14.37 -12.88 -8.59
CA GLN A 46 -15.35 -13.64 -7.83
C GLN A 46 -15.77 -14.83 -8.70
N SER A 47 -15.42 -16.05 -8.27
CA SER A 47 -16.13 -17.25 -8.73
C SER A 47 -17.55 -17.19 -8.18
N ASP A 48 -18.55 -17.32 -9.06
CA ASP A 48 -19.98 -17.21 -8.73
C ASP A 48 -20.43 -18.19 -7.62
N ASP A 49 -19.66 -19.26 -7.39
CA ASP A 49 -19.94 -20.27 -6.37
C ASP A 49 -19.53 -19.89 -4.94
N THR A 50 -18.79 -18.79 -4.72
CA THR A 50 -18.38 -18.45 -3.34
C THR A 50 -19.58 -17.86 -2.58
N PRO A 51 -20.03 -18.50 -1.47
CA PRO A 51 -21.15 -17.98 -0.70
C PRO A 51 -20.79 -16.64 -0.08
N SER A 52 -21.73 -15.69 -0.16
CA SER A 52 -21.61 -14.39 0.49
C SER A 52 -22.07 -14.45 1.94
N ILE A 53 -21.47 -13.62 2.80
CA ILE A 53 -21.84 -13.55 4.23
C ILE A 53 -23.22 -12.90 4.36
N PRO A 54 -24.19 -13.53 5.05
CA PRO A 54 -25.54 -12.97 5.18
C PRO A 54 -25.57 -11.60 5.86
N GLN A 55 -26.21 -10.62 5.23
CA GLN A 55 -26.33 -9.25 5.77
C GLN A 55 -26.97 -9.21 7.16
N ALA A 56 -27.94 -10.10 7.44
CA ALA A 56 -28.59 -10.16 8.75
C ALA A 56 -27.62 -10.52 9.88
N LEU A 57 -26.62 -11.37 9.60
CA LEU A 57 -25.56 -11.72 10.55
C LEU A 57 -24.65 -10.52 10.81
N LEU A 58 -24.21 -9.87 9.74
CA LEU A 58 -23.36 -8.68 9.82
C LEU A 58 -24.04 -7.53 10.58
N LEU A 59 -25.32 -7.32 10.32
CA LEU A 59 -26.13 -6.33 11.02
C LEU A 59 -26.18 -6.65 12.51
N ARG A 60 -26.41 -7.91 12.88
CA ARG A 60 -26.42 -8.35 14.27
C ARG A 60 -25.08 -8.07 14.97
N LEU A 61 -23.96 -8.43 14.34
CA LEU A 61 -22.61 -8.19 14.89
C LEU A 61 -22.34 -6.70 15.14
N LEU A 62 -22.75 -5.84 14.20
CA LEU A 62 -22.63 -4.39 14.35
C LEU A 62 -23.47 -3.85 15.53
N HIS A 63 -24.75 -4.25 15.62
CA HIS A 63 -25.63 -3.82 16.71
C HIS A 63 -25.20 -4.32 18.10
N GLU A 64 -24.57 -5.50 18.17
CA GLU A 64 -23.95 -5.99 19.40
C GLU A 64 -22.78 -5.08 19.82
N SER A 65 -22.00 -4.60 18.85
CA SER A 65 -20.80 -3.75 19.06
C SER A 65 -21.09 -2.27 19.28
N PHE A 66 -22.24 -1.75 18.86
CA PHE A 66 -22.61 -0.34 19.09
C PHE A 66 -22.88 -0.05 20.56
N GLN A 67 -22.36 1.09 21.04
CA GLN A 67 -22.63 1.62 22.37
C GLN A 67 -24.10 2.04 22.51
N ASP A 68 -24.63 2.79 21.53
CA ASP A 68 -26.06 3.12 21.46
C ASP A 68 -26.82 2.04 20.69
N LYS A 69 -27.77 1.40 21.37
CA LYS A 69 -28.62 0.33 20.81
C LYS A 69 -29.68 0.85 19.83
N ASN A 70 -29.91 2.16 19.77
CA ASN A 70 -30.82 2.78 18.81
C ASN A 70 -30.14 3.17 17.49
N THR A 71 -28.81 2.99 17.38
CA THR A 71 -28.05 3.23 16.14
C THR A 71 -28.67 2.43 15.00
N LYS A 72 -28.95 3.09 13.87
CA LYS A 72 -29.50 2.44 12.66
C LYS A 72 -28.50 2.54 11.52
N ILE A 73 -28.51 1.54 10.64
CA ILE A 73 -27.66 1.46 9.45
C ILE A 73 -28.54 1.58 8.22
N ASP A 74 -28.10 2.38 7.23
CA ASP A 74 -28.78 2.49 5.95
C ASP A 74 -28.71 1.17 5.14
N LYS A 75 -29.71 0.92 4.29
CA LYS A 75 -29.77 -0.29 3.47
C LYS A 75 -28.58 -0.43 2.50
N HIS A 76 -28.04 0.67 1.99
CA HIS A 76 -26.86 0.62 1.12
C HIS A 76 -25.58 0.48 1.94
N ALA A 77 -25.53 1.07 3.13
CA ALA A 77 -24.39 0.96 4.03
C ALA A 77 -24.12 -0.50 4.44
N ILE A 78 -25.17 -1.29 4.73
CA ILE A 78 -24.98 -2.72 5.04
C ILE A 78 -24.45 -3.53 3.84
N GLN A 79 -24.77 -3.14 2.61
CA GLN A 79 -24.21 -3.77 1.39
C GLN A 79 -22.72 -3.47 1.24
N VAL A 80 -22.30 -2.23 1.52
CA VAL A 80 -20.88 -1.85 1.52
C VAL A 80 -20.13 -2.59 2.61
N PHE A 81 -20.70 -2.69 3.81
CA PHE A 81 -20.08 -3.43 4.92
C PHE A 81 -19.94 -4.92 4.60
N GLN A 82 -20.93 -5.54 3.95
CA GLN A 82 -20.82 -6.92 3.45
C GLN A 82 -19.63 -7.09 2.51
N LYS A 83 -19.44 -6.15 1.57
CA LYS A 83 -18.27 -6.17 0.67
C LYS A 83 -16.96 -5.94 1.41
N TYR A 84 -16.93 -5.04 2.40
CA TYR A 84 -15.76 -4.82 3.24
C TYR A 84 -15.32 -6.09 3.96
N VAL A 85 -16.24 -6.81 4.61
CA VAL A 85 -15.91 -8.07 5.31
C VAL A 85 -15.53 -9.18 4.33
N GLU A 86 -16.18 -9.26 3.17
CA GLU A 86 -15.78 -10.20 2.10
C GLU A 86 -14.34 -9.97 1.65
N ILE A 87 -13.96 -8.70 1.42
CA ILE A 87 -12.61 -8.33 1.00
C ILE A 87 -11.61 -8.63 2.12
N PHE A 88 -11.92 -8.28 3.37
CA PHE A 88 -11.09 -8.58 4.53
C PHE A 88 -10.73 -10.08 4.61
N VAL A 89 -11.71 -10.97 4.51
CA VAL A 89 -11.47 -12.42 4.59
C VAL A 89 -10.67 -12.93 3.39
N ARG A 90 -10.99 -12.47 2.18
CA ARG A 90 -10.28 -12.88 0.96
C ARG A 90 -8.83 -12.41 0.97
N GLU A 91 -8.59 -11.19 1.39
CA GLU A 91 -7.25 -10.61 1.49
C GLU A 91 -6.42 -11.34 2.54
N THR A 92 -7.04 -11.70 3.68
CA THR A 92 -6.41 -12.55 4.70
C THR A 92 -5.93 -13.87 4.10
N LEU A 93 -6.79 -14.58 3.37
CA LEU A 93 -6.45 -15.86 2.73
C LEU A 93 -5.39 -15.68 1.64
N ALA A 94 -5.50 -14.63 0.83
CA ALA A 94 -4.56 -14.34 -0.25
C ALA A 94 -3.15 -14.09 0.30
N ARG A 95 -3.02 -13.29 1.37
CA ARG A 95 -1.74 -13.02 2.03
C ARG A 95 -1.12 -14.27 2.63
N CYS A 96 -1.90 -15.05 3.38
CA CYS A 96 -1.39 -16.29 3.99
C CYS A 96 -0.93 -17.28 2.90
N THR A 97 -1.71 -17.43 1.83
CA THR A 97 -1.38 -18.33 0.72
C THR A 97 -0.14 -17.87 -0.04
N LEU A 98 -0.03 -16.56 -0.30
CA LEU A 98 1.13 -15.98 -0.98
C LEU A 98 2.40 -16.16 -0.16
N ASP A 99 2.38 -15.78 1.11
CA ASP A 99 3.53 -15.91 2.01
C ASP A 99 4.02 -17.36 2.11
N LYS A 100 3.09 -18.32 2.23
CA LYS A 100 3.43 -19.75 2.32
C LYS A 100 3.97 -20.30 1.00
N LYS A 101 3.38 -19.88 -0.11
CA LYS A 101 3.88 -20.22 -1.45
C LYS A 101 5.30 -19.72 -1.64
N GLU A 102 5.58 -18.47 -1.30
CA GLU A 102 6.94 -17.90 -1.40
C GLU A 102 7.93 -18.62 -0.46
N ALA A 103 7.49 -19.02 0.74
CA ALA A 103 8.31 -19.83 1.65
C ALA A 103 8.64 -21.20 1.06
N SER A 104 7.69 -21.83 0.36
CA SER A 104 7.94 -23.09 -0.35
C SER A 104 8.91 -22.91 -1.52
N GLU A 105 8.77 -21.82 -2.30
CA GLU A 105 9.72 -21.46 -3.37
C GLU A 105 11.15 -21.21 -2.84
N ARG A 106 11.29 -20.73 -1.59
CA ARG A 106 12.58 -20.60 -0.89
C ARG A 106 13.09 -21.91 -0.27
N GLY A 107 12.31 -22.98 -0.29
CA GLY A 107 12.66 -24.27 0.32
C GLY A 107 12.51 -24.31 1.84
N GLU A 108 11.82 -23.33 2.44
CA GLU A 108 11.52 -23.27 3.88
C GLU A 108 10.35 -24.19 4.26
N VAL A 109 9.45 -24.45 3.31
CA VAL A 109 8.25 -25.27 3.47
C VAL A 109 8.19 -26.30 2.34
N ALA A 110 7.82 -27.55 2.64
CA ALA A 110 7.66 -28.57 1.61
C ALA A 110 6.53 -28.17 0.64
N GLU A 111 6.70 -28.46 -0.66
CA GLU A 111 5.71 -28.11 -1.69
C GLU A 111 4.32 -28.70 -1.40
N ILE A 112 4.27 -29.89 -0.80
CA ILE A 112 3.03 -30.56 -0.40
C ILE A 112 2.28 -29.76 0.67
N ASP A 113 3.01 -29.05 1.53
CA ASP A 113 2.45 -28.27 2.64
C ASP A 113 2.08 -26.83 2.22
N ALA A 114 2.53 -26.37 1.04
CA ALA A 114 2.24 -25.03 0.54
C ALA A 114 0.74 -24.78 0.27
N GLY A 115 -0.04 -25.84 0.02
CA GLY A 115 -1.48 -25.77 -0.21
C GLY A 115 -2.33 -25.81 1.06
N TRP A 116 -1.72 -25.93 2.24
CA TRP A 116 -2.42 -26.06 3.52
C TRP A 116 -2.09 -24.89 4.43
N LEU A 117 -3.08 -24.09 4.84
CA LEU A 117 -2.87 -22.96 5.74
C LEU A 117 -2.95 -23.39 7.21
N GLU A 118 -1.98 -22.95 7.99
CA GLU A 118 -1.86 -23.22 9.42
C GLU A 118 -2.07 -21.93 10.23
N LEU A 119 -2.11 -22.06 11.56
CA LEU A 119 -2.34 -20.91 12.46
C LEU A 119 -1.20 -19.89 12.33
N GLU A 120 0.02 -20.37 12.20
CA GLU A 120 1.25 -19.60 12.11
C GLU A 120 1.25 -18.68 10.87
N ASP A 121 0.65 -19.13 9.77
CA ASP A 121 0.50 -18.33 8.55
C ASP A 121 -0.38 -17.10 8.81
N LEU A 122 -1.49 -17.29 9.55
CA LEU A 122 -2.38 -16.19 9.94
C LEU A 122 -1.72 -15.25 10.94
N GLU A 123 -1.01 -15.78 11.94
CA GLU A 123 -0.30 -14.97 12.94
C GLU A 123 0.76 -14.07 12.31
N LYS A 124 1.44 -14.57 11.27
CA LYS A 124 2.41 -13.80 10.51
C LYS A 124 1.76 -12.67 9.71
N ALA A 125 0.59 -12.92 9.10
CA ALA A 125 -0.12 -11.93 8.30
C ALA A 125 -0.91 -10.90 9.14
N ALA A 126 -1.30 -11.26 10.37
CA ALA A 126 -2.20 -10.47 11.21
C ALA A 126 -1.75 -9.01 11.45
N PRO A 127 -0.47 -8.70 11.75
CA PRO A 127 -0.06 -7.31 11.98
C PRO A 127 -0.30 -6.40 10.78
N GLY A 128 0.05 -6.85 9.56
CA GLY A 128 -0.18 -6.09 8.34
C GLY A 128 -1.67 -5.97 8.02
N LEU A 129 -2.42 -7.05 8.22
CA LEU A 129 -3.86 -7.06 8.02
C LEU A 129 -4.58 -6.04 8.93
N MET A 130 -4.17 -5.91 10.19
CA MET A 130 -4.76 -4.95 11.13
C MET A 130 -4.37 -3.49 10.87
N LEU A 131 -3.33 -3.24 10.06
CA LEU A 131 -2.94 -1.88 9.68
C LEU A 131 -3.65 -1.39 8.41
N ASP A 132 -4.09 -2.32 7.56
CA ASP A 132 -4.75 -1.99 6.30
C ASP A 132 -6.28 -1.82 6.43
N PHE A 133 -6.87 -2.35 7.51
CA PHE A 133 -8.33 -2.39 7.74
C PHE A 133 -8.74 -1.64 9.00
#